data_AF-A0A6G3WX73-F1
#
_entry.id   AF-A0A6G3WX73-F1
#
_cell.length_a   1.000
_cell.length_b   1.000
_cell.length_c   1.000
_cell.angle_alpha   90.00
_cell.angle_beta   90.00
_cell.angle_gamma   90.00
#
_symmetry.space_group_name_H-M   'P 1'
#
loop_
_entity.id
_entity.type
_entity.pdbx_description
1 polymer ?
#
loop_
_entity_poly.entity_id
_entity_poly.type
_entity_poly.pdbx_seq_one_letter_code
_entity_poly.pdbx_strand_id
1 'polypeptide(L)'
;VYTGLIERARANNRQGLPLGGAYLRYANQKMTGEMLPAAERLYAAETGRLETDSADARQWPLLSLGAGILVLGALAWMQRRTYRRTNRVLNHGLLAATAAASVVVLWLAVGHTVARAELRSAMVHGQASLDVLNDARINSLKARANENLTLVARGAVLTPDGSADQYEADYTTGMKALKARLEKADRLADDESGSAPVAAAAKGVAEWQVRHREARATDDHGDYDGALEQIIGTEGSTGQSFQQVDAALEKALAHEQGEFTSAAKDGRGALRGLPI
;
A
#
# COMPACT_ATOMS: atom_id res chain seq x y z
N VAL A 1 -24.07 -7.01 6.76
CA VAL A 1 -24.98 -7.18 5.59
C VAL A 1 -24.37 -8.09 4.52
N TYR A 2 -23.18 -7.81 3.98
CA TYR A 2 -22.48 -8.68 3.00
C TYR A 2 -22.32 -10.13 3.47
N THR A 3 -21.78 -10.36 4.68
CA THR A 3 -21.67 -11.69 5.29
C THR A 3 -23.03 -12.41 5.41
N GLY A 4 -24.10 -11.66 5.68
CA GLY A 4 -25.45 -12.21 5.75
C GLY A 4 -26.02 -12.62 4.37
N LEU A 5 -25.57 -11.98 3.29
CA LEU A 5 -25.93 -12.38 1.92
C LEU A 5 -25.17 -13.64 1.50
N ILE A 6 -23.90 -13.77 1.88
CA ILE A 6 -23.11 -14.99 1.66
C ILE A 6 -23.69 -16.17 2.43
N GLU A 7 -24.04 -16.00 3.70
CA GLU A 7 -24.64 -17.10 4.48
C GLU A 7 -26.03 -17.48 3.95
N ARG A 8 -26.82 -16.52 3.47
CA ARG A 8 -28.09 -16.81 2.77
C ARG A 8 -27.86 -17.52 1.43
N ALA A 9 -26.84 -17.13 0.67
CA ALA A 9 -26.48 -17.84 -0.56
C ALA A 9 -26.09 -19.30 -0.25
N ARG A 10 -25.25 -19.50 0.77
CA ARG A 10 -24.76 -20.82 1.20
C ARG A 10 -25.88 -21.70 1.78
N ALA A 11 -26.86 -21.11 2.47
CA ALA A 11 -28.04 -21.81 2.98
C ALA A 11 -28.99 -22.22 1.84
N ASN A 12 -29.26 -21.33 0.88
CA ASN A 12 -30.12 -21.64 -0.27
C ASN A 12 -29.46 -22.64 -1.25
N ASN A 13 -28.14 -22.56 -1.44
CA ASN A 13 -27.40 -23.52 -2.28
C ASN A 13 -27.43 -24.93 -1.68
N ARG A 14 -27.39 -25.05 -0.34
CA ARG A 14 -27.57 -26.33 0.37
C ARG A 14 -28.99 -26.90 0.25
N GLN A 15 -29.97 -26.07 -0.10
CA GLN A 15 -31.38 -26.48 -0.31
C GLN A 15 -31.72 -26.69 -1.79
N GLY A 16 -30.76 -26.56 -2.72
CA GLY A 16 -30.99 -26.72 -4.16
C GLY A 16 -31.85 -25.62 -4.79
N LEU A 17 -32.02 -24.48 -4.12
CA LEU A 17 -32.85 -23.38 -4.61
C LEU A 17 -32.06 -22.45 -5.54
N PRO A 18 -32.58 -22.06 -6.71
CA PRO A 18 -31.89 -21.22 -7.71
C PRO A 18 -31.57 -19.78 -7.24
N LEU A 19 -31.96 -19.43 -6.02
CA LEU A 19 -31.73 -18.13 -5.38
C LEU A 19 -30.28 -17.94 -4.89
N GLY A 20 -29.52 -19.03 -4.69
CA GLY A 20 -28.12 -18.95 -4.21
C GLY A 20 -27.22 -18.10 -5.10
N GLY A 21 -27.31 -18.28 -6.42
CA GLY A 21 -26.55 -17.50 -7.39
C GLY A 21 -26.93 -16.03 -7.44
N ALA A 22 -28.21 -15.70 -7.27
CA ALA A 22 -28.69 -14.32 -7.22
C ALA A 22 -28.15 -13.56 -5.98
N TYR A 23 -28.07 -14.24 -4.83
CA TYR A 23 -27.48 -13.66 -3.63
C TYR A 23 -25.97 -13.44 -3.75
N LEU A 24 -25.22 -14.35 -4.41
CA LEU A 24 -23.79 -14.17 -4.69
C LEU A 24 -23.54 -12.97 -5.61
N ARG A 25 -24.36 -12.80 -6.67
CA ARG A 25 -24.29 -11.63 -7.55
C ARG A 25 -24.54 -10.33 -6.79
N TYR A 26 -25.59 -10.28 -5.95
CA TYR A 26 -25.90 -9.11 -5.15
C TYR A 26 -24.82 -8.81 -4.09
N ALA A 27 -24.24 -9.84 -3.48
CA ALA A 27 -23.09 -9.69 -2.59
C ALA A 27 -21.87 -9.12 -3.32
N ASN A 28 -21.55 -9.63 -4.52
CA ASN A 28 -20.48 -9.09 -5.35
C ASN A 28 -20.73 -7.62 -5.66
N GLN A 29 -21.92 -7.26 -6.16
CA GLN A 29 -22.30 -5.88 -6.48
C GLN A 29 -22.15 -4.94 -5.27
N LYS A 30 -22.48 -5.41 -4.07
CA LYS A 30 -22.29 -4.63 -2.84
C LYS A 30 -20.81 -4.46 -2.47
N MET A 31 -20.00 -5.49 -2.69
CA MET A 31 -18.55 -5.45 -2.47
C MET A 31 -17.87 -4.49 -3.45
N THR A 32 -18.12 -4.63 -4.76
CA THR A 32 -17.54 -3.80 -5.83
C THR A 32 -18.09 -2.38 -5.86
N GLY A 33 -19.39 -2.19 -5.59
CA GLY A 33 -20.05 -0.89 -5.71
C GLY A 33 -20.04 -0.03 -4.45
N GLU A 34 -19.94 -0.62 -3.26
CA GLU A 34 -20.04 0.14 -1.99
C GLU A 34 -18.82 -0.05 -1.09
N MET A 35 -18.45 -1.29 -0.78
CA MET A 35 -17.43 -1.56 0.25
C MET A 35 -16.02 -1.18 -0.21
N LEU A 36 -15.64 -1.57 -1.42
CA LEU A 36 -14.33 -1.26 -2.00
C LEU A 36 -14.13 0.26 -2.20
N PRO A 37 -15.07 1.00 -2.81
CA PRO A 37 -14.98 2.46 -2.89
C PRO A 37 -15.04 3.19 -1.54
N ALA A 38 -15.64 2.60 -0.50
CA ALA A 38 -15.61 3.18 0.84
C ALA A 38 -14.25 2.98 1.51
N ALA A 39 -13.62 1.82 1.32
CA ALA A 39 -12.26 1.57 1.79
C ALA A 39 -11.23 2.45 1.08
N GLU A 40 -11.34 2.60 -0.24
CA GLU A 40 -10.52 3.53 -1.05
C GLU A 40 -10.65 4.97 -0.56
N ARG A 41 -11.88 5.44 -0.26
CA ARG A 41 -12.11 6.79 0.27
C ARG A 41 -11.57 6.98 1.68
N LEU A 42 -11.69 5.98 2.55
CA LEU A 42 -11.13 6.03 3.90
C LEU A 42 -9.60 6.13 3.84
N TYR A 43 -8.98 5.30 2.98
CA TYR A 43 -7.54 5.33 2.75
C TYR A 43 -7.10 6.68 2.18
N ALA A 44 -7.76 7.19 1.13
CA ALA A 44 -7.46 8.50 0.56
C ALA A 44 -7.61 9.65 1.56
N ALA A 45 -8.57 9.58 2.48
CA ALA A 45 -8.77 10.58 3.53
C ALA A 45 -7.67 10.52 4.61
N GLU A 46 -7.25 9.33 5.03
CA GLU A 46 -6.16 9.14 5.99
C GLU A 46 -4.83 9.65 5.39
N THR A 47 -4.61 9.32 4.12
CA THR A 47 -3.43 9.70 3.35
C THR A 47 -3.37 11.19 3.01
N GLY A 48 -4.50 11.81 2.65
CA GLY A 48 -4.58 13.24 2.39
C GLY A 48 -4.34 14.09 3.63
N ARG A 49 -4.77 13.63 4.81
CA ARG A 49 -4.49 14.30 6.09
C ARG A 49 -2.99 14.31 6.41
N LEU A 50 -2.30 13.20 6.11
CA LEU A 50 -0.85 13.09 6.26
C LEU A 50 -0.09 14.01 5.30
N GLU A 51 -0.58 14.23 4.08
CA GLU A 51 -0.02 15.21 3.15
C GLU A 51 -0.12 16.65 3.67
N THR A 52 -1.26 17.06 4.24
CA THR A 52 -1.41 18.40 4.83
C THR A 52 -0.56 18.61 6.08
N ASP A 53 -0.54 17.64 7.01
CA ASP A 53 0.30 17.73 8.22
C ASP A 53 1.80 17.75 7.85
N SER A 54 2.19 17.05 6.79
CA SER A 54 3.55 17.05 6.25
C SER A 54 3.92 18.34 5.49
N ALA A 55 2.93 19.04 4.92
CA ALA A 55 3.14 20.33 4.26
C ALA A 55 3.48 21.44 5.27
N ASP A 56 2.87 21.41 6.46
CA ASP A 56 3.22 22.33 7.54
C ASP A 56 4.58 22.01 8.16
N ALA A 57 4.95 20.73 8.26
CA ALA A 57 6.29 20.30 8.70
C ALA A 57 7.42 20.62 7.69
N ARG A 58 7.10 21.03 6.45
CA ARG A 58 8.09 21.39 5.40
C ARG A 58 8.66 22.80 5.55
N GLN A 59 8.14 23.62 6.45
CA GLN A 59 8.72 24.92 6.73
C GLN A 59 10.09 24.68 7.37
N TRP A 60 11.17 24.92 6.62
CA TRP A 60 12.50 24.90 7.21
C TRP A 60 12.46 25.78 8.48
N PRO A 61 13.08 25.37 9.59
CA PRO A 61 13.22 26.22 10.74
C PRO A 61 14.31 27.26 10.43
N LEU A 62 14.18 28.01 9.33
CA LEU A 62 15.10 29.08 8.90
C LEU A 62 15.27 30.09 10.02
N LEU A 63 14.19 30.32 10.79
CA LEU A 63 14.22 31.15 11.98
C LEU A 63 15.09 30.53 13.08
N SER A 64 14.95 29.24 13.38
CA SER A 64 15.72 28.57 14.43
C SER A 64 17.19 28.34 14.04
N LEU A 65 17.47 27.95 12.80
CA LEU A 65 18.82 27.84 12.24
C LEU A 65 19.48 29.22 12.17
N GLY A 66 18.75 30.24 11.72
CA GLY A 66 19.21 31.63 11.69
C GLY A 66 19.53 32.15 13.08
N ALA A 67 18.68 31.88 14.07
CA ALA A 67 18.93 32.21 15.46
C ALA A 67 20.17 31.48 16.02
N GLY A 68 20.35 30.20 15.69
CA GLY A 68 21.54 29.42 16.08
C GLY A 68 22.84 30.00 15.50
N ILE A 69 22.84 30.36 14.22
CA ILE A 69 23.99 31.01 13.57
C ILE A 69 24.26 32.39 14.20
N LEU A 70 23.21 33.17 14.51
CA LEU A 70 23.35 34.46 15.19
C LEU A 70 23.97 34.31 16.59
N VAL A 71 23.57 33.31 17.37
CA VAL A 71 24.15 33.02 18.69
C VAL A 71 25.62 32.63 18.56
N LEU A 72 25.98 31.77 17.60
CA LEU A 72 27.38 31.41 17.33
C LEU A 72 28.20 32.64 16.91
N GLY A 73 27.63 33.52 16.07
CA GLY A 73 28.25 34.78 15.67
C GLY A 73 28.47 35.73 16.85
N ALA A 74 27.49 35.85 17.75
CA ALA A 74 27.59 36.66 18.97
C ALA A 74 28.67 36.12 19.92
N LEU A 75 28.74 34.80 20.12
CA LEU A 75 29.76 34.15 20.94
C LEU A 75 31.17 34.35 20.35
N ALA A 76 31.34 34.15 19.04
CA ALA A 76 32.62 34.39 18.36
C ALA A 76 33.06 35.86 18.45
N TRP A 77 32.12 36.80 18.30
CA TRP A 77 32.39 38.23 18.47
C TRP A 77 32.81 38.56 19.91
N MET A 78 32.13 37.98 20.90
CA MET A 78 32.45 38.17 22.31
C MET A 78 33.84 37.60 22.65
N GLN A 79 34.17 36.41 22.14
CA GLN A 79 35.51 35.81 22.23
C GLN A 79 36.58 36.72 21.63
N ARG A 80 36.34 37.25 20.42
CA ARG A 80 37.27 38.16 19.71
C ARG A 80 37.45 39.48 20.45
N ARG A 81 36.38 40.04 21.04
CA ARG A 81 36.42 41.27 21.83
C ARG A 81 37.22 41.09 23.12
N THR A 82 37.01 39.98 23.84
CA THR A 82 37.74 39.68 25.09
C THR A 82 39.21 39.43 24.81
N TYR A 83 39.53 38.67 23.76
CA TYR A 83 40.91 38.45 23.31
C TYR A 83 41.62 39.79 23.00
N ARG A 84 40.99 40.66 22.20
CA ARG A 84 41.56 41.98 21.85
C ARG A 84 41.70 42.94 23.03
N ARG A 85 40.85 42.86 24.06
CA ARG A 85 40.88 43.79 25.20
C ARG A 85 41.74 43.32 26.36
N THR A 86 41.92 42.01 26.54
CA THR A 86 42.57 41.47 27.76
C THR A 86 43.76 40.55 27.50
N ASN A 87 44.11 40.22 26.25
CA ASN A 87 45.19 39.28 25.88
C ASN A 87 45.10 37.89 26.58
N ARG A 88 43.98 37.57 27.24
CA ARG A 88 43.72 36.25 27.83
C ARG A 88 43.23 35.33 26.73
N VAL A 89 43.99 34.26 26.52
CA VAL A 89 43.94 33.47 25.28
C VAL A 89 42.64 32.68 25.16
N LEU A 90 42.08 32.10 26.23
CA LEU A 90 40.82 31.33 26.18
C LEU A 90 40.07 31.33 27.54
N ASN A 91 38.79 31.73 27.55
CA ASN A 91 37.91 31.55 28.71
C ASN A 91 37.16 30.21 28.56
N HIS A 92 37.45 29.26 29.45
CA HIS A 92 36.87 27.91 29.43
C HIS A 92 35.33 27.91 29.43
N GLY A 93 34.68 28.88 30.08
CA GLY A 93 33.22 29.01 30.07
C GLY A 93 32.65 29.38 28.70
N LEU A 94 33.33 30.25 27.95
CA LEU A 94 32.92 30.61 26.58
C LEU A 94 33.19 29.47 25.61
N LEU A 95 34.29 28.74 25.77
CA LEU A 95 34.56 27.53 24.99
C LEU A 95 33.48 26.46 25.21
N ALA A 96 33.11 26.20 26.46
CA ALA A 96 32.06 25.25 26.80
C ALA A 96 30.69 25.68 26.21
N ALA A 97 30.36 26.97 26.30
CA ALA A 97 29.12 27.50 25.72
C ALA A 97 29.09 27.41 24.19
N THR A 98 30.19 27.75 23.51
CA THR A 98 30.29 27.63 22.04
C THR A 98 30.23 26.17 21.61
N ALA A 99 30.89 25.26 22.34
CA ALA A 99 30.81 23.82 22.08
C ALA A 99 29.37 23.29 22.23
N ALA A 100 28.69 23.62 23.33
CA ALA A 100 27.30 23.23 23.55
C ALA A 100 26.36 23.79 22.48
N ALA A 101 26.49 25.08 22.12
CA ALA A 101 25.71 25.71 21.06
C ALA A 101 25.95 25.04 19.70
N SER A 102 27.20 24.66 19.40
CA SER A 102 27.56 23.98 18.16
C SER A 102 26.94 22.59 18.10
N VAL A 103 26.96 21.84 19.22
CA VAL A 103 26.29 20.53 19.32
C VAL A 103 24.79 20.67 19.08
N VAL A 104 24.12 21.66 19.67
CA VAL A 104 22.67 21.88 19.47
C VAL A 104 22.35 22.24 18.02
N VAL A 105 23.12 23.14 17.40
CA VAL A 105 22.90 23.53 15.99
C VAL A 105 23.14 22.33 15.06
N LEU A 106 24.18 21.54 15.33
CA LEU A 106 24.50 20.36 14.54
C LEU A 106 23.44 19.26 14.73
N TRP A 107 22.94 19.08 15.96
CA TRP A 107 21.81 18.20 16.26
C TRP A 107 20.53 18.63 15.52
N LEU A 108 20.22 19.93 15.52
CA LEU A 108 19.04 20.46 14.85
C LEU A 108 19.14 20.29 13.34
N ALA A 109 20.31 20.56 12.75
CA ALA A 109 20.57 20.36 11.33
C ALA A 109 20.44 18.88 10.94
N VAL A 110 21.15 17.98 11.64
CA VAL A 110 21.13 16.54 11.36
C VAL A 110 19.73 15.97 11.58
N GLY A 111 19.08 16.29 12.71
CA GLY A 111 17.75 15.79 13.04
C GLY A 111 16.69 16.19 12.00
N HIS A 112 16.72 17.43 11.51
CA HIS A 112 15.83 17.86 10.42
C HIS A 112 16.15 17.20 9.08
N THR A 113 17.43 16.98 8.76
CA THR A 113 17.80 16.29 7.51
C THR A 113 17.34 14.84 7.51
N VAL A 114 17.54 14.11 8.62
CA VAL A 114 17.08 12.72 8.79
C VAL A 114 15.56 12.68 8.76
N ALA A 115 14.88 13.50 9.56
CA ALA A 115 13.42 13.54 9.57
C ALA A 115 12.83 13.78 8.18
N ARG A 116 13.41 14.68 7.38
CA ARG A 116 12.94 14.96 6.02
C ARG A 116 13.24 13.82 5.04
N ALA A 117 14.40 13.16 5.16
CA ALA A 117 14.75 12.02 4.32
C ALA A 117 13.79 10.85 4.59
N GLU A 118 13.54 10.54 5.86
CA GLU A 118 12.60 9.51 6.29
C GLU A 118 11.16 9.85 5.87
N LEU A 119 10.72 11.10 6.04
CA LEU A 119 9.37 11.52 5.63
C LEU A 119 9.20 11.43 4.11
N ARG A 120 10.22 11.83 3.34
CA ARG A 120 10.17 11.73 1.88
C ARG A 120 10.19 10.26 1.43
N SER A 121 10.97 9.41 2.08
CA SER A 121 10.99 7.97 1.79
C SER A 121 9.62 7.35 2.08
N ALA A 122 9.05 7.62 3.26
CA ALA A 122 7.73 7.13 3.67
C ALA A 122 6.60 7.58 2.72
N MET A 123 6.63 8.84 2.25
CA MET A 123 5.61 9.37 1.34
C MET A 123 5.76 8.85 -0.11
N VAL A 124 6.98 8.74 -0.63
CA VAL A 124 7.19 8.38 -2.04
C VAL A 124 7.16 6.87 -2.25
N HIS A 125 7.81 6.10 -1.37
CA HIS A 125 7.91 4.64 -1.51
C HIS A 125 6.79 3.95 -0.74
N GLY A 126 6.70 4.15 0.59
CA GLY A 126 5.73 3.42 1.41
C GLY A 126 4.27 3.67 1.04
N GLN A 127 3.85 4.94 0.97
CA GLN A 127 2.46 5.28 0.67
C GLN A 127 2.04 4.92 -0.76
N ALA A 128 2.89 5.19 -1.75
CA ALA A 128 2.57 4.86 -3.15
C ALA A 128 2.59 3.34 -3.40
N SER A 129 3.50 2.61 -2.73
CA SER A 129 3.56 1.14 -2.81
C SER A 129 2.30 0.52 -2.17
N LEU A 130 1.93 0.97 -0.97
CA LEU A 130 0.71 0.51 -0.28
C LEU A 130 -0.57 0.77 -1.09
N ASP A 131 -0.72 1.94 -1.70
CA ASP A 131 -1.87 2.25 -2.57
C ASP A 131 -1.97 1.26 -3.74
N VAL A 132 -0.86 1.04 -4.44
CA VAL A 132 -0.81 0.17 -5.61
C VAL A 132 -1.01 -1.30 -5.23
N LEU A 133 -0.46 -1.76 -4.11
CA LEU A 133 -0.62 -3.12 -3.61
C LEU A 133 -2.05 -3.38 -3.10
N ASN A 134 -2.68 -2.40 -2.46
CA ASN A 134 -4.09 -2.49 -2.08
C ASN A 134 -4.97 -2.59 -3.34
N ASP A 135 -4.73 -1.75 -4.34
CA ASP A 135 -5.43 -1.85 -5.63
C ASP A 135 -5.22 -3.20 -6.30
N ALA A 136 -4.01 -3.77 -6.23
CA ALA A 136 -3.75 -5.12 -6.71
C ALA A 136 -4.60 -6.15 -5.94
N ARG A 137 -4.61 -6.13 -4.61
CA ARG A 137 -5.42 -7.04 -3.79
C ARG A 137 -6.91 -6.94 -4.11
N ILE A 138 -7.41 -5.72 -4.27
CA ILE A 138 -8.80 -5.46 -4.65
C ILE A 138 -9.11 -6.09 -6.01
N ASN A 139 -8.27 -5.89 -7.02
CA ASN A 139 -8.48 -6.47 -8.35
C ASN A 139 -8.38 -8.00 -8.34
N SER A 140 -7.50 -8.59 -7.52
CA SER A 140 -7.44 -10.04 -7.30
C SER A 140 -8.75 -10.58 -6.73
N LEU A 141 -9.30 -9.93 -5.69
CA LEU A 141 -10.58 -10.33 -5.09
C LEU A 141 -11.75 -10.17 -6.07
N LYS A 142 -11.80 -9.07 -6.84
CA LYS A 142 -12.83 -8.86 -7.88
C LYS A 142 -12.77 -9.95 -8.94
N ALA A 143 -11.57 -10.28 -9.41
CA ALA A 143 -11.40 -11.32 -10.40
C ALA A 143 -11.79 -12.70 -9.88
N ARG A 144 -11.44 -13.04 -8.64
CA ARG A 144 -11.87 -14.31 -8.03
C ARG A 144 -13.40 -14.36 -7.93
N ALA A 145 -14.04 -13.27 -7.54
CA ALA A 145 -15.50 -13.21 -7.48
C ALA A 145 -16.12 -13.39 -8.87
N ASN A 146 -15.62 -12.67 -9.88
CA ASN A 146 -16.14 -12.75 -11.25
C ASN A 146 -15.93 -14.13 -11.87
N GLU A 147 -14.76 -14.75 -11.69
CA GLU A 147 -14.49 -16.12 -12.12
C GLU A 147 -15.47 -17.13 -11.51
N ASN A 148 -15.79 -17.03 -10.22
CA ASN A 148 -16.80 -17.91 -9.64
C ASN A 148 -18.20 -17.60 -10.20
N LEU A 149 -18.48 -16.34 -10.54
CA LEU A 149 -19.76 -15.94 -11.10
C LEU A 149 -19.94 -16.38 -12.56
N THR A 150 -18.88 -16.64 -13.33
CA THR A 150 -19.01 -17.25 -14.67
C THR A 150 -19.65 -18.64 -14.56
N LEU A 151 -19.21 -19.48 -13.62
CA LEU A 151 -19.79 -20.81 -13.36
C LEU A 151 -21.20 -20.76 -12.77
N VAL A 152 -21.53 -19.72 -12.01
CA VAL A 152 -22.85 -19.56 -11.37
C VAL A 152 -23.88 -19.02 -12.37
N ALA A 153 -23.49 -18.03 -13.18
CA ALA A 153 -24.37 -17.39 -14.15
C ALA A 153 -24.44 -18.16 -15.47
N ARG A 154 -23.41 -18.93 -15.82
CA ARG A 154 -23.33 -19.79 -17.01
C ARG A 154 -23.72 -19.05 -18.29
N GLY A 155 -23.20 -17.84 -18.52
CA GLY A 155 -23.53 -17.05 -19.70
C GLY A 155 -24.87 -16.30 -19.64
N ALA A 156 -25.64 -16.42 -18.55
CA ALA A 156 -26.95 -15.78 -18.47
C ALA A 156 -26.91 -14.25 -18.29
N VAL A 157 -25.75 -13.68 -17.96
CA VAL A 157 -25.56 -12.23 -17.82
C VAL A 157 -24.58 -11.81 -18.91
N LEU A 158 -25.09 -11.11 -19.91
CA LEU A 158 -24.29 -10.63 -21.03
C LEU A 158 -23.85 -9.18 -20.83
N THR A 159 -22.80 -8.81 -21.55
CA THR A 159 -22.38 -7.42 -21.71
C THR A 159 -23.50 -6.56 -22.32
N PRO A 160 -23.48 -5.22 -22.16
CA PRO A 160 -24.53 -4.35 -22.67
C PRO A 160 -24.79 -4.45 -24.18
N ASP A 161 -23.77 -4.82 -24.95
CA ASP A 161 -23.81 -5.08 -26.39
C ASP A 161 -24.18 -6.53 -26.75
N GLY A 162 -24.36 -7.40 -25.75
CA GLY A 162 -24.75 -8.80 -25.91
C GLY A 162 -23.66 -9.70 -26.49
N SER A 163 -22.41 -9.23 -26.58
CA SER A 163 -21.33 -9.91 -27.30
C SER A 163 -20.59 -10.96 -26.48
N ALA A 164 -20.60 -10.87 -25.15
CA ALA A 164 -19.87 -11.77 -24.26
C ALA A 164 -20.57 -11.95 -22.90
N ASP A 165 -20.14 -12.97 -22.15
CA ASP A 165 -20.48 -13.09 -20.71
C ASP A 165 -19.87 -11.91 -19.94
N GLN A 166 -20.71 -11.23 -19.15
CA GLN A 166 -20.33 -10.03 -18.40
C GLN A 166 -19.25 -10.34 -17.35
N TYR A 167 -19.33 -11.48 -16.66
CA TYR A 167 -18.38 -11.83 -15.61
C TYR A 167 -17.02 -12.22 -16.18
N GLU A 168 -17.00 -12.86 -17.35
CA GLU A 168 -15.78 -13.15 -18.10
C GLU A 168 -15.08 -11.86 -18.55
N ALA A 169 -15.84 -10.90 -19.07
CA ALA A 169 -15.32 -9.58 -19.46
C ALA A 169 -14.74 -8.82 -18.25
N ASP A 170 -15.45 -8.83 -17.12
CA ASP A 170 -15.00 -8.18 -15.89
C ASP A 170 -13.79 -8.89 -15.26
N TYR A 171 -13.72 -10.23 -15.35
CA TYR A 171 -12.54 -11.01 -14.95
C TYR A 171 -11.32 -10.62 -15.78
N THR A 172 -11.44 -10.61 -17.10
CA THR A 172 -10.36 -10.26 -18.02
C THR A 172 -9.86 -8.84 -17.78
N THR A 173 -10.78 -7.89 -17.60
CA THR A 173 -10.46 -6.49 -17.29
C THR A 173 -9.75 -6.37 -15.93
N GLY A 174 -10.28 -7.04 -14.89
CA GLY A 174 -9.70 -7.07 -13.56
C GLY A 174 -8.29 -7.68 -13.53
N MET A 175 -8.04 -8.75 -14.30
CA MET A 175 -6.71 -9.36 -14.41
C MET A 175 -5.70 -8.48 -15.13
N LYS A 176 -6.12 -7.75 -16.17
CA LYS A 176 -5.26 -6.75 -16.80
C LYS A 176 -4.89 -5.63 -15.83
N ALA A 177 -5.86 -5.14 -15.06
CA ALA A 177 -5.64 -4.14 -14.04
C ALA A 177 -4.69 -4.65 -12.94
N LEU A 178 -4.93 -5.85 -12.40
CA LEU A 178 -4.07 -6.49 -11.40
C LEU A 178 -2.62 -6.58 -11.89
N LYS A 179 -2.40 -7.09 -13.10
CA LYS A 179 -1.05 -7.20 -13.66
C LYS A 179 -0.36 -5.84 -13.75
N ALA A 180 -1.05 -4.82 -14.24
CA ALA A 180 -0.50 -3.46 -14.33
C ALA A 180 -0.17 -2.87 -12.95
N ARG A 181 -0.96 -3.19 -11.92
CA ARG A 181 -0.67 -2.78 -10.53
C ARG A 181 0.54 -3.51 -9.97
N LEU A 182 0.66 -4.81 -10.18
CA LEU A 182 1.85 -5.57 -9.77
C LEU A 182 3.12 -5.06 -10.45
N GLU A 183 3.07 -4.74 -11.75
CA GLU A 183 4.21 -4.12 -12.46
C GLU A 183 4.56 -2.73 -11.90
N LYS A 184 3.57 -1.96 -11.44
CA LYS A 184 3.81 -0.67 -10.80
C LYS A 184 4.38 -0.84 -9.38
N ALA A 185 3.90 -1.82 -8.62
CA ALA A 185 4.42 -2.14 -7.29
C ALA A 185 5.88 -2.61 -7.36
N ASP A 186 6.22 -3.44 -8.35
CA ASP A 186 7.59 -3.93 -8.58
C ASP A 186 8.58 -2.78 -8.84
N ARG A 187 8.13 -1.72 -9.53
CA ARG A 187 8.93 -0.50 -9.75
C ARG A 187 9.04 0.41 -8.53
N LEU A 188 8.15 0.26 -7.55
CA LEU A 188 8.11 1.07 -6.33
C LEU A 188 8.86 0.38 -5.17
N ALA A 189 8.97 -0.94 -5.21
CA ALA A 189 9.76 -1.70 -4.27
C ALA A 189 11.23 -1.27 -4.32
N ASP A 190 11.80 -0.98 -3.16
CA ASP A 190 13.16 -0.48 -2.98
C ASP A 190 14.14 -1.56 -2.52
N ASP A 191 13.64 -2.69 -2.03
CA ASP A 191 14.43 -3.83 -1.58
C ASP A 191 13.92 -5.20 -2.10
N GLU A 192 14.71 -6.25 -1.83
CA GLU A 192 14.36 -7.63 -2.19
C GLU A 192 13.17 -8.16 -1.39
N SER A 193 12.99 -7.68 -0.16
CA SER A 193 11.92 -8.10 0.74
C SER A 193 10.53 -7.63 0.29
N GLY A 194 10.46 -6.49 -0.40
CA GLY A 194 9.26 -5.96 -1.05
C GLY A 194 9.06 -6.48 -2.47
N SER A 195 10.13 -6.55 -3.29
CA SER A 195 10.03 -6.98 -4.69
C SER A 195 9.78 -8.48 -4.85
N ALA A 196 10.37 -9.35 -4.00
CA ALA A 196 10.20 -10.79 -4.13
C ALA A 196 8.74 -11.27 -3.94
N PRO A 197 7.98 -10.80 -2.93
CA PRO A 197 6.54 -11.09 -2.84
C PRO A 197 5.73 -10.56 -4.04
N VAL A 198 6.06 -9.39 -4.57
CA VAL A 198 5.38 -8.84 -5.77
C VAL A 198 5.63 -9.71 -6.99
N ALA A 199 6.88 -10.16 -7.21
CA ALA A 199 7.23 -11.08 -8.27
C ALA A 199 6.52 -12.44 -8.12
N ALA A 200 6.41 -12.94 -6.88
CA ALA A 200 5.65 -14.16 -6.59
C ALA A 200 4.17 -14.01 -6.92
N ALA A 201 3.56 -12.87 -6.57
CA ALA A 201 2.18 -12.55 -6.93
C ALA A 201 2.02 -12.48 -8.47
N ALA A 202 2.94 -11.83 -9.18
CA ALA A 202 2.90 -11.72 -10.64
C ALA A 202 2.98 -13.09 -11.32
N LYS A 203 3.82 -14.00 -10.80
CA LYS A 203 3.88 -15.39 -11.27
C LYS A 203 2.57 -16.13 -11.00
N GLY A 204 2.00 -16.00 -9.80
CA GLY A 204 0.71 -16.60 -9.44
C GLY A 204 -0.43 -16.09 -10.33
N VAL A 205 -0.45 -14.81 -10.69
CA VAL A 205 -1.42 -14.25 -11.64
C VAL A 205 -1.26 -14.83 -13.03
N ALA A 206 -0.03 -14.97 -13.53
CA ALA A 206 0.21 -15.58 -14.84
C ALA A 206 -0.28 -17.04 -14.88
N GLU A 207 0.00 -17.80 -13.83
CA GLU A 207 -0.47 -19.18 -13.69
C GLU A 207 -2.00 -19.26 -13.55
N TRP A 208 -2.60 -18.37 -12.77
CA TRP A 208 -4.05 -18.26 -12.65
C TRP A 208 -4.70 -18.02 -14.02
N GLN A 209 -4.17 -17.08 -14.81
CA GLN A 209 -4.70 -16.80 -16.15
C GLN A 209 -4.59 -18.00 -17.10
N VAL A 210 -3.54 -18.82 -16.97
CA VAL A 210 -3.41 -20.07 -17.76
C VAL A 210 -4.48 -21.06 -17.35
N ARG A 211 -4.57 -21.39 -16.05
CA ARG A 211 -5.55 -22.34 -15.51
C ARG A 211 -6.99 -21.91 -15.79
N HIS A 212 -7.27 -20.61 -15.72
CA HIS A 212 -8.58 -20.06 -16.04
C HIS A 212 -8.96 -20.31 -17.51
N ARG A 213 -8.04 -20.06 -18.45
CA ARG A 213 -8.30 -20.34 -19.87
C ARG A 213 -8.55 -21.82 -20.13
N GLU A 214 -7.84 -22.70 -19.44
CA GLU A 214 -8.07 -24.14 -19.50
C GLU A 214 -9.47 -24.50 -18.96
N ALA A 215 -9.85 -23.96 -17.80
CA ALA A 215 -11.19 -24.12 -17.24
C ALA A 215 -12.30 -23.62 -18.16
N ARG A 216 -12.10 -22.47 -18.82
CA ARG A 216 -13.03 -21.95 -19.82
C ARG A 216 -13.17 -22.86 -21.03
N ALA A 217 -12.06 -23.37 -21.57
CA ALA A 217 -12.10 -24.30 -22.69
C ALA A 217 -12.85 -25.59 -22.33
N THR A 218 -12.68 -26.10 -21.11
CA THR A 218 -13.43 -27.25 -20.58
C THR A 218 -14.93 -26.96 -20.48
N ASP A 219 -15.32 -25.80 -19.92
CA ASP A 219 -16.74 -25.37 -19.80
C ASP A 219 -17.39 -25.16 -21.17
N ASP A 220 -16.68 -24.52 -22.11
CA ASP A 220 -17.16 -24.24 -23.46
C ASP A 220 -17.36 -25.52 -24.30
N HIS A 221 -16.66 -26.61 -23.95
CA HIS A 221 -16.88 -27.95 -24.53
C HIS A 221 -18.07 -28.70 -23.89
N GLY A 222 -18.70 -28.12 -22.87
CA GLY A 222 -19.85 -28.69 -22.17
C GLY A 222 -19.50 -29.53 -20.93
N ASP A 223 -18.22 -29.64 -20.56
CA ASP A 223 -17.79 -30.35 -19.35
C ASP A 223 -17.80 -29.40 -18.14
N TYR A 224 -19.01 -29.16 -17.61
CA TYR A 224 -19.20 -28.29 -16.45
C TYR A 224 -18.52 -28.83 -15.19
N ASP A 225 -18.59 -30.14 -14.95
CA ASP A 225 -18.03 -30.76 -13.75
C ASP A 225 -16.50 -30.69 -13.76
N GLY A 226 -15.87 -30.89 -14.93
CA GLY A 226 -14.43 -30.68 -15.12
C GLY A 226 -14.01 -29.23 -14.91
N ALA A 227 -14.75 -28.27 -15.47
CA ALA A 227 -14.48 -26.84 -15.27
C ALA A 227 -14.66 -26.42 -13.80
N LEU A 228 -15.65 -26.99 -13.10
CA LEU A 228 -15.90 -26.76 -11.69
C LEU A 228 -14.68 -27.23 -10.85
N GLU A 229 -14.19 -28.45 -11.09
CA GLU A 229 -13.01 -28.96 -10.39
C GLU A 229 -11.76 -28.10 -10.67
N GLN A 230 -11.58 -27.64 -11.91
CA GLN A 230 -10.48 -26.75 -12.27
C GLN A 230 -10.56 -25.35 -11.60
N ILE A 231 -11.74 -24.88 -11.21
CA ILE A 231 -11.91 -23.54 -10.61
C ILE A 231 -11.99 -23.57 -9.07
N ILE A 232 -12.70 -24.55 -8.50
CA ILE A 232 -12.94 -24.64 -7.05
C ILE A 232 -12.30 -25.87 -6.38
N GLY A 233 -11.64 -26.74 -7.14
CA GLY A 233 -10.93 -27.91 -6.63
C GLY A 233 -9.75 -27.55 -5.73
N THR A 234 -9.19 -28.58 -5.09
CA THR A 234 -8.15 -28.41 -4.04
C THR A 234 -6.72 -28.36 -4.57
N GLU A 235 -6.45 -29.01 -5.70
CA GLU A 235 -5.13 -29.06 -6.33
C GLU A 235 -5.22 -28.64 -7.80
N GLY A 236 -4.18 -27.97 -8.30
CA GLY A 236 -4.11 -27.56 -9.71
C GLY A 236 -5.19 -26.55 -10.13
N SER A 237 -5.99 -26.03 -9.19
CA SER A 237 -7.13 -25.18 -9.48
C SER A 237 -6.77 -23.70 -9.58
N THR A 238 -7.65 -22.91 -10.17
CA THR A 238 -7.52 -21.45 -10.15
C THR A 238 -7.62 -20.89 -8.72
N GLY A 239 -8.34 -21.58 -7.83
CA GLY A 239 -8.41 -21.26 -6.40
C GLY A 239 -7.05 -21.35 -5.70
N GLN A 240 -6.23 -22.34 -6.04
CA GLN A 240 -4.86 -22.45 -5.51
C GLN A 240 -3.98 -21.30 -5.99
N SER A 241 -4.07 -20.91 -7.27
CA SER A 241 -3.31 -19.77 -7.78
C SER A 241 -3.75 -18.46 -7.12
N PHE A 242 -5.06 -18.26 -6.91
CA PHE A 242 -5.57 -17.12 -6.14
C PHE A 242 -5.00 -17.07 -4.71
N GLN A 243 -4.95 -18.20 -3.99
CA GLN A 243 -4.38 -18.25 -2.64
C GLN A 243 -2.89 -17.86 -2.62
N GLN A 244 -2.13 -18.29 -3.62
CA GLN A 244 -0.73 -17.89 -3.76
C GLN A 244 -0.59 -16.38 -3.99
N VAL A 245 -1.44 -15.81 -4.84
CA VAL A 245 -1.47 -14.37 -5.11
C VAL A 245 -1.85 -13.58 -3.85
N ASP A 246 -2.90 -13.97 -3.14
CA ASP A 246 -3.34 -13.27 -1.92
C ASP A 246 -2.28 -13.35 -0.81
N ALA A 247 -1.67 -14.52 -0.59
CA ALA A 247 -0.60 -14.67 0.39
C ALA A 247 0.66 -13.86 0.04
N ALA A 248 0.99 -13.75 -1.26
CA ALA A 248 2.11 -12.95 -1.72
C ALA A 248 1.84 -11.45 -1.58
N LEU A 249 0.62 -11.00 -1.92
CA LEU A 249 0.19 -9.61 -1.72
C LEU A 249 0.11 -9.23 -0.25
N GLU A 250 -0.33 -10.14 0.63
CA GLU A 250 -0.34 -9.91 2.08
C GLU A 250 1.08 -9.72 2.62
N LYS A 251 2.04 -10.53 2.17
CA LYS A 251 3.46 -10.35 2.53
C LYS A 251 4.01 -9.02 2.04
N ALA A 252 3.74 -8.63 0.80
CA ALA A 252 4.17 -7.34 0.25
C ALA A 252 3.59 -6.17 1.07
N LEU A 253 2.28 -6.20 1.34
CA LEU A 253 1.60 -5.18 2.13
C LEU A 253 2.16 -5.09 3.56
N ALA A 254 2.44 -6.23 4.20
CA ALA A 254 2.99 -6.27 5.56
C ALA A 254 4.41 -5.67 5.61
N HIS A 255 5.24 -5.93 4.59
CA HIS A 255 6.59 -5.36 4.47
C HIS A 255 6.53 -3.84 4.34
N GLU A 256 5.79 -3.34 3.35
CA GLU A 256 5.66 -1.90 3.06
C GLU A 256 5.04 -1.12 4.24
N GLN A 257 4.08 -1.74 4.93
CA GLN A 257 3.49 -1.16 6.15
C GLN A 257 4.52 -1.10 7.30
N GLY A 258 5.41 -2.10 7.38
CA GLY A 258 6.52 -2.15 8.32
C GLY A 258 7.51 -1.00 8.06
N GLU A 259 7.98 -0.87 6.83
CA GLU A 259 8.91 0.19 6.40
C GLU A 259 8.33 1.59 6.66
N PHE A 260 7.07 1.82 6.28
CA PHE A 260 6.37 3.06 6.58
C PHE A 260 6.34 3.39 8.08
N THR A 261 6.06 2.37 8.91
CA THR A 261 5.99 2.53 10.37
C THR A 261 7.37 2.81 10.98
N SER A 262 8.42 2.17 10.47
CA SER A 262 9.81 2.38 10.91
C SER A 262 10.28 3.78 10.54
N ALA A 263 10.12 4.20 9.27
CA ALA A 263 10.46 5.54 8.82
C ALA A 263 9.75 6.64 9.62
N ALA A 264 8.46 6.44 9.94
CA ALA A 264 7.71 7.37 10.79
C ALA A 264 8.24 7.45 12.24
N LYS A 265 8.71 6.33 12.81
CA LYS A 265 9.32 6.29 14.14
C LYS A 265 10.70 6.94 14.14
N ASP A 266 11.52 6.68 13.14
CA ASP A 266 12.87 7.20 13.03
C ASP A 266 12.88 8.71 12.77
N GLY A 267 11.99 9.18 11.89
CA GLY A 267 11.76 10.60 11.69
C GLY A 267 11.34 11.33 12.98
N ARG A 268 10.47 10.70 13.79
CA ARG A 268 10.11 11.23 15.13
C ARG A 268 11.27 11.16 16.12
N GLY A 269 12.05 10.07 16.09
CA GLY A 269 13.21 9.86 16.95
C GLY A 269 14.31 10.91 16.71
N ALA A 270 14.54 11.26 15.45
CA ALA A 270 15.51 12.28 15.05
C ALA A 270 15.19 13.69 15.60
N LEU A 271 13.91 13.95 15.90
CA LEU A 271 13.44 15.21 16.48
C LEU A 271 13.34 15.20 18.01
N ARG A 272 13.61 14.06 18.65
CA ARG A 272 13.46 13.90 20.11
C ARG A 272 14.40 14.85 20.85
N GLY A 273 13.84 15.71 21.70
CA GLY A 273 14.59 16.69 22.50
C GLY A 273 14.71 18.08 21.88
N LEU A 274 14.25 18.28 20.64
CA LEU A 274 14.06 19.60 20.07
C LEU A 274 12.67 20.14 20.48
N PRO A 275 12.55 21.42 20.90
CA PRO A 275 11.24 22.05 20.98
C PRO A 275 10.68 22.15 19.57
N ILE A 276 9.58 21.43 19.32
CA ILE A 276 8.79 21.47 18.09
C ILE A 276 7.66 22.48 18.27
#